data_AF-A0A945VXM4-F1
#
_entry.id   AF-A0A945VXM4-F1
#
_cell.length_a   1.000
_cell.length_b   1.000
_cell.length_c   1.000
_cell.angle_alpha   90.00
_cell.angle_beta   90.00
_cell.angle_gamma   90.00
#
_symmetry.space_group_name_H-M   'P 1'
#
loop_
_entity.id
_entity.type
_entity.pdbx_description
1 polymer ?
#
loop_
_entity_poly.entity_id
_entity_poly.type
_entity_poly.pdbx_seq_one_letter_code
_entity_poly.pdbx_strand_id
1 'polypeptide(L)'
;ISNFDVGGTSDILGLVVMGGAYSDSGSGASKTYSSFVDWNLDMSLLGTQQDMLVGLLDPLSSGNGFDSMRFRIQMEGITVEDQIFGNIGTALSYFDDNTLNLGDWTVGLTGNLDMKFLLDLTTDDLGAGFAFDLVFGNSTGTQPVPEPSTVALLGIGLAGMGSIYLRKRRRRQRPDEK
;
A
#
# COMPACT_ATOMS: atom_id res chain seq x y z
N ILE A 1 -12.54 2.54 1.16
CA ILE A 1 -12.42 3.22 2.46
C ILE A 1 -11.19 4.09 2.33
N SER A 2 -11.31 5.42 2.41
CA SER A 2 -10.13 6.29 2.34
C SER A 2 -9.26 6.02 3.57
N ASN A 3 -8.06 5.49 3.35
CA ASN A 3 -7.14 5.13 4.44
C ASN A 3 -6.20 6.27 4.83
N PHE A 4 -6.32 7.39 4.13
CA PHE A 4 -5.53 8.60 4.31
C PHE A 4 -6.47 9.70 4.83
N ASP A 5 -6.25 10.15 6.07
CA ASP A 5 -7.06 11.21 6.66
C ASP A 5 -6.47 12.57 6.31
N VAL A 6 -7.31 13.50 5.84
CA VAL A 6 -6.88 14.82 5.40
C VAL A 6 -7.56 15.87 6.26
N GLY A 7 -6.75 16.56 7.07
CA GLY A 7 -7.21 17.56 8.04
C GLY A 7 -7.22 17.04 9.48
N GLY A 8 -7.82 17.81 10.40
CA GLY A 8 -7.79 17.49 11.82
C GLY A 8 -6.38 17.60 12.40
N THR A 9 -5.84 16.48 12.90
CA THR A 9 -4.46 16.37 13.42
C THR A 9 -3.49 15.77 12.41
N SER A 10 -3.94 15.46 11.19
CA SER A 10 -3.11 14.90 10.12
C SER A 10 -2.60 16.00 9.18
N ASP A 11 -1.41 15.81 8.61
CA ASP A 11 -0.75 16.75 7.70
C ASP A 11 -0.42 16.08 6.37
N ILE A 12 -0.85 16.68 5.25
CA ILE A 12 -0.33 16.35 3.92
C ILE A 12 1.04 17.02 3.78
N LEU A 13 2.04 16.21 3.49
CA LEU A 13 3.44 16.64 3.41
C LEU A 13 3.89 16.82 1.95
N GLY A 14 3.31 16.08 1.01
CA GLY A 14 3.54 16.29 -0.41
C GLY A 14 2.58 15.54 -1.31
N LEU A 15 2.45 16.05 -2.53
CA LEU A 15 1.81 15.41 -3.69
C LEU A 15 2.81 15.46 -4.84
N VAL A 16 3.08 14.31 -5.44
CA VAL A 16 4.14 14.13 -6.43
C VAL A 16 3.61 13.27 -7.57
N VAL A 17 4.02 13.59 -8.80
CA VAL A 17 3.88 12.72 -9.96
C VAL A 17 5.24 12.08 -10.24
N MET A 18 5.30 10.75 -10.32
CA MET A 18 6.50 10.02 -10.73
C MET A 18 6.25 9.26 -12.02
N GLY A 19 7.30 9.10 -12.83
CA GLY A 19 7.17 8.33 -14.05
C GLY A 19 8.42 8.29 -14.90
N GLY A 20 8.33 7.56 -16.00
CA GLY A 20 9.34 7.44 -17.03
C GLY A 20 8.72 6.90 -18.30
N ALA A 21 9.19 7.37 -19.45
CA ALA A 21 8.69 6.93 -20.75
C ALA A 21 9.77 6.97 -21.82
N TYR A 22 9.68 6.04 -22.76
CA TYR A 22 10.48 6.00 -23.96
C TYR A 22 9.88 6.88 -25.05
N SER A 23 10.71 7.60 -25.78
CA SER A 23 10.24 8.47 -26.86
C SER A 23 9.66 7.66 -28.03
N ASP A 24 8.53 8.12 -28.58
CA ASP A 24 7.96 7.61 -29.83
C ASP A 24 8.92 7.70 -31.03
N SER A 25 9.93 8.58 -30.95
CA SER A 25 10.93 8.82 -31.99
C SER A 25 12.30 8.18 -31.70
N GLY A 26 12.37 7.33 -30.68
CA GLY A 26 13.61 6.67 -30.30
C GLY A 26 14.04 5.55 -31.26
N SER A 27 15.17 4.93 -30.96
CA SER A 27 15.76 3.88 -31.81
C SER A 27 15.41 2.45 -31.41
N GLY A 28 14.63 2.28 -30.33
CA GLY A 28 14.32 0.96 -29.77
C GLY A 28 15.47 0.33 -28.98
N ALA A 29 16.40 1.13 -28.48
CA ALA A 29 17.50 0.66 -27.63
C ALA A 29 17.12 0.76 -26.16
N SER A 30 17.28 -0.32 -25.39
CA SER A 30 16.92 -0.37 -23.96
C SER A 30 17.56 0.75 -23.15
N LYS A 31 16.74 1.40 -22.33
CA LYS A 31 17.14 2.52 -21.48
C LYS A 31 16.41 2.49 -20.16
N THR A 32 17.14 2.82 -19.09
CA THR A 32 16.58 3.07 -17.76
C THR A 32 16.35 4.58 -17.57
N TYR A 33 15.14 4.93 -17.15
CA TYR A 33 14.71 6.25 -16.74
C TYR A 33 14.56 6.25 -15.22
N SER A 34 15.23 7.18 -14.56
CA SER A 34 15.18 7.32 -13.10
C SER A 34 14.51 8.64 -12.74
N SER A 35 13.51 8.59 -11.86
CA SER A 35 12.94 9.76 -11.20
C SER A 35 13.06 9.59 -9.69
N PHE A 36 13.27 10.71 -8.98
CA PHE A 36 13.33 10.69 -7.54
C PHE A 36 12.77 11.98 -6.95
N VAL A 37 12.28 11.88 -5.72
CA VAL A 37 11.98 13.00 -4.85
C VAL A 37 12.79 12.86 -3.58
N ASP A 38 13.38 13.96 -3.16
CA ASP A 38 14.21 14.09 -1.96
C ASP A 38 13.57 15.19 -1.10
N TRP A 39 13.08 14.81 0.08
CA TRP A 39 12.24 15.67 0.90
C TRP A 39 12.70 15.62 2.36
N ASN A 40 12.81 16.79 2.97
CA ASN A 40 13.26 16.94 4.34
C ASN A 40 12.27 17.82 5.13
N LEU A 41 11.95 17.41 6.35
CA LEU A 41 11.07 18.15 7.25
C LEU A 41 11.65 18.22 8.65
N ASP A 42 11.67 19.43 9.23
CA ASP A 42 11.82 19.59 10.67
C ASP A 42 10.53 19.11 11.37
N MET A 43 10.59 17.95 12.02
CA MET A 43 9.42 17.33 12.65
C MET A 43 8.88 18.12 13.84
N SER A 44 9.64 19.11 14.36
CA SER A 44 9.15 20.00 15.42
C SER A 44 8.08 20.98 14.94
N LEU A 45 7.92 21.12 13.62
CA LEU A 45 6.89 21.95 12.99
C LEU A 45 5.53 21.25 12.91
N LEU A 46 5.46 19.94 13.20
CA LEU A 46 4.21 19.18 13.25
C LEU A 46 3.53 19.34 14.61
N GLY A 47 2.23 19.60 14.61
CA GLY A 47 1.45 19.76 15.84
C GLY A 47 1.32 18.46 16.64
N THR A 48 1.33 17.31 15.97
CA THR A 48 1.34 15.98 16.56
C THR A 48 1.96 15.02 15.57
N GLN A 49 2.93 14.20 16.00
CA GLN A 49 3.49 13.16 15.15
C GLN A 49 2.61 11.90 15.20
N GLN A 50 2.41 11.27 14.05
CA GLN A 50 1.56 10.09 13.80
C GLN A 50 2.32 9.07 12.94
N ASP A 51 1.64 8.25 12.15
CA ASP A 51 2.31 7.35 11.18
C ASP A 51 2.66 8.09 9.88
N MET A 52 3.69 7.62 9.20
CA MET A 52 3.96 8.01 7.81
C MET A 52 3.14 7.14 6.87
N LEU A 53 2.16 7.77 6.20
CA LEU A 53 1.37 7.13 5.17
C LEU A 53 1.77 7.62 3.79
N VAL A 54 1.70 6.72 2.81
CA VAL A 54 1.88 7.02 1.38
C VAL A 54 0.70 6.45 0.61
N GLY A 55 -0.12 7.33 0.05
CA GLY A 55 -1.14 6.97 -0.92
C GLY A 55 -0.54 6.90 -2.32
N LEU A 56 -0.78 5.79 -3.01
CA LEU A 56 -0.45 5.56 -4.41
C LEU A 56 -1.74 5.67 -5.21
N LEU A 57 -1.72 6.53 -6.23
CA LEU A 57 -2.91 7.02 -6.90
C LEU A 57 -2.72 7.00 -8.42
N ASP A 58 -3.85 6.82 -9.12
CA ASP A 58 -4.00 7.10 -10.55
C ASP A 58 -2.87 6.59 -11.46
N PRO A 59 -2.54 5.27 -11.43
CA PRO A 59 -1.48 4.77 -12.29
C PRO A 59 -1.90 4.83 -13.76
N LEU A 60 -1.01 5.38 -14.58
CA LEU A 60 -1.17 5.50 -16.01
C LEU A 60 -0.07 4.72 -16.73
N SER A 61 -0.44 4.02 -17.79
CA SER A 61 0.52 3.36 -18.68
C SER A 61 0.30 3.75 -20.13
N SER A 62 1.37 3.63 -20.91
CA SER A 62 1.38 3.89 -22.35
C SER A 62 2.22 2.83 -23.07
N GLY A 63 1.94 2.61 -24.36
CA GLY A 63 2.57 1.55 -25.14
C GLY A 63 2.44 0.18 -24.47
N ASN A 64 3.53 -0.57 -24.44
CA ASN A 64 3.63 -1.84 -23.70
C ASN A 64 4.03 -1.65 -22.22
N GLY A 65 4.18 -0.41 -21.74
CA GLY A 65 4.59 -0.07 -20.39
C GLY A 65 6.11 -0.10 -20.19
N PHE A 66 6.63 -1.22 -19.71
CA PHE A 66 8.05 -1.37 -19.37
C PHE A 66 8.50 -2.84 -19.37
N ASP A 67 9.82 -3.06 -19.47
CA ASP A 67 10.45 -4.37 -19.30
C ASP A 67 10.65 -4.70 -17.82
N SER A 68 11.09 -3.68 -17.06
CA SER A 68 11.21 -3.75 -15.61
C SER A 68 11.01 -2.39 -14.97
N MET A 69 10.45 -2.39 -13.77
CA MET A 69 10.28 -1.19 -12.96
C MET A 69 10.62 -1.50 -11.51
N ARG A 70 11.28 -0.56 -10.82
CA ARG A 70 11.57 -0.64 -9.40
C ARG A 70 11.16 0.64 -8.69
N PHE A 71 10.30 0.50 -7.70
CA PHE A 71 9.88 1.58 -6.83
C PHE A 71 10.43 1.36 -5.42
N ARG A 72 11.00 2.40 -4.83
CA ARG A 72 11.55 2.37 -3.48
C ARG A 72 11.17 3.61 -2.70
N ILE A 73 11.03 3.41 -1.39
CA ILE A 73 10.93 4.49 -0.42
C ILE A 73 12.04 4.31 0.60
N GLN A 74 12.76 5.38 0.87
CA GLN A 74 13.74 5.44 1.95
C GLN A 74 13.29 6.46 2.99
N MET A 75 13.51 6.10 4.26
CA MET A 75 13.31 6.94 5.42
C MET A 75 14.60 6.90 6.23
N GLU A 76 15.20 8.07 6.50
CA GLU A 76 16.51 8.17 7.17
C GLU A 76 17.62 7.35 6.49
N GLY A 77 17.59 7.31 5.16
CA GLY A 77 18.52 6.52 4.35
C GLY A 77 18.30 5.00 4.41
N ILE A 78 17.31 4.50 5.15
CA ILE A 78 16.94 3.09 5.21
C ILE A 78 15.78 2.82 4.25
N THR A 79 15.91 1.81 3.41
CA THR A 79 14.82 1.38 2.51
C THR A 79 13.70 0.74 3.34
N VAL A 80 12.53 1.37 3.32
CA VAL A 80 11.31 0.93 4.03
C VAL A 80 10.29 0.30 3.09
N GLU A 81 10.40 0.55 1.78
CA GLU A 81 9.63 -0.13 0.73
C GLU A 81 10.53 -0.39 -0.48
N ASP A 82 10.44 -1.57 -1.09
CA ASP A 82 11.19 -1.94 -2.30
C ASP A 82 10.40 -2.95 -3.12
N GLN A 83 9.80 -2.49 -4.21
CA GLN A 83 9.00 -3.31 -5.11
C GLN A 83 9.63 -3.36 -6.49
N ILE A 84 9.65 -4.55 -7.07
CA ILE A 84 10.12 -4.80 -8.44
C ILE A 84 8.98 -5.40 -9.24
N PHE A 85 8.70 -4.78 -10.38
CA PHE A 85 7.66 -5.20 -11.31
C PHE A 85 8.28 -5.63 -12.63
N GLY A 86 7.91 -6.82 -13.09
CA GLY A 86 8.28 -7.35 -14.41
C GLY A 86 7.10 -7.36 -15.39
N ASN A 87 5.93 -6.88 -14.99
CA ASN A 87 4.80 -6.71 -15.88
C ASN A 87 3.90 -5.55 -15.43
N ILE A 88 3.24 -4.94 -16.41
CA ILE A 88 2.37 -3.78 -16.23
C ILE A 88 1.15 -4.07 -15.33
N GLY A 89 0.56 -5.26 -15.40
CA GLY A 89 -0.64 -5.60 -14.63
C GLY A 89 -0.39 -5.59 -13.12
N THR A 90 0.74 -6.13 -12.68
CA THR A 90 1.14 -6.10 -11.27
C THR A 90 1.45 -4.70 -10.75
N ALA A 91 2.03 -3.84 -11.60
CA ALA A 91 2.27 -2.45 -11.24
C ALA A 91 0.94 -1.68 -11.14
N LEU A 92 0.06 -1.76 -12.14
CA LEU A 92 -1.24 -1.11 -12.11
C LEU A 92 -1.99 -1.47 -10.83
N SER A 93 -2.09 -2.76 -10.49
CA SER A 93 -2.76 -3.18 -9.25
C SER A 93 -2.10 -2.72 -7.96
N TYR A 94 -0.78 -2.49 -7.95
CA TYR A 94 -0.07 -2.05 -6.74
C TYR A 94 -0.23 -0.54 -6.51
N PHE A 95 -0.24 0.26 -7.59
CA PHE A 95 -0.35 1.72 -7.55
C PHE A 95 -1.79 2.23 -7.62
N ASP A 96 -2.77 1.37 -7.86
CA ASP A 96 -4.20 1.73 -7.94
C ASP A 96 -4.83 1.83 -6.53
N ASP A 97 -5.04 3.06 -6.08
CA ASP A 97 -5.74 3.42 -4.83
C ASP A 97 -5.25 2.67 -3.58
N ASN A 98 -3.93 2.46 -3.49
CA ASN A 98 -3.31 1.72 -2.40
C ASN A 98 -2.66 2.67 -1.38
N THR A 99 -2.76 2.36 -0.09
CA THR A 99 -2.12 3.15 0.97
C THR A 99 -1.10 2.30 1.72
N LEU A 100 0.16 2.72 1.66
CA LEU A 100 1.24 2.16 2.45
C LEU A 100 1.28 2.86 3.81
N ASN A 101 1.39 2.09 4.88
CA ASN A 101 1.74 2.61 6.20
C ASN A 101 3.18 2.20 6.50
N LEU A 102 4.08 3.18 6.52
CA LEU A 102 5.51 2.98 6.77
C LEU A 102 5.85 2.93 8.26
N GLY A 103 4.84 3.08 9.12
CA GLY A 103 4.91 2.92 10.57
C GLY A 103 4.98 4.23 11.35
N ASP A 104 4.93 4.06 12.67
CA ASP A 104 5.10 5.11 13.65
C ASP A 104 6.57 5.54 13.71
N TRP A 105 6.84 6.78 13.32
CA TRP A 105 8.16 7.40 13.35
C TRP A 105 8.42 8.26 14.60
N THR A 106 7.47 8.31 15.55
CA THR A 106 7.61 9.04 16.81
C THR A 106 8.62 8.36 17.76
N VAL A 107 8.93 7.08 17.49
CA VAL A 107 9.85 6.28 18.30
C VAL A 107 11.17 6.11 17.58
N GLY A 108 12.22 6.76 18.09
CA GLY A 108 13.60 6.55 17.64
C GLY A 108 14.12 7.54 16.60
N LEU A 109 13.26 8.42 16.06
CA LEU A 109 13.67 9.56 15.24
C LEU A 109 13.56 10.87 16.04
N THR A 110 14.57 11.73 15.92
CA THR A 110 14.57 13.07 16.53
C THR A 110 15.15 14.07 15.56
N GLY A 111 14.55 15.26 15.47
CA GLY A 111 15.03 16.35 14.61
C GLY A 111 14.35 16.33 13.25
N ASN A 112 15.15 16.37 12.19
CA ASN A 112 14.63 16.36 10.83
C ASN A 112 14.35 14.94 10.39
N LEU A 113 13.32 14.81 9.58
CA LEU A 113 12.94 13.62 8.86
C LEU A 113 13.40 13.75 7.41
N ASP A 114 14.08 12.73 6.90
CA ASP A 114 14.54 12.62 5.53
C ASP A 114 13.82 11.48 4.80
N MET A 115 13.15 11.81 3.70
CA MET A 115 12.38 10.89 2.87
C MET A 115 12.85 10.93 1.43
N LYS A 116 13.00 9.76 0.82
CA LYS A 116 13.34 9.64 -0.59
C LYS A 116 12.42 8.65 -1.30
N PHE A 117 11.80 9.10 -2.38
CA PHE A 117 11.03 8.26 -3.28
C PHE A 117 11.86 8.05 -4.55
N LEU A 118 12.00 6.80 -5.00
CA LEU A 118 12.79 6.47 -6.18
C LEU A 118 12.02 5.56 -7.12
N LEU A 119 12.03 5.89 -8.40
CA LEU A 119 11.47 5.07 -9.46
C LEU A 119 12.52 4.88 -10.54
N ASP A 120 12.86 3.63 -10.85
CA ASP A 120 13.61 3.25 -12.04
C ASP A 120 12.68 2.48 -12.98
N LEU A 121 12.60 2.89 -14.24
CA LEU A 121 11.82 2.24 -15.30
C LEU A 121 12.74 1.93 -16.47
N THR A 122 12.83 0.66 -16.86
CA THR A 122 13.60 0.23 -18.03
C THR A 122 12.67 -0.27 -19.12
N THR A 123 12.87 0.25 -20.33
CA THR A 123 12.17 -0.22 -21.52
C THR A 123 12.97 0.09 -22.78
N ASP A 124 12.75 -0.68 -23.84
CA ASP A 124 13.20 -0.40 -25.20
C ASP A 124 12.06 -0.11 -26.19
N ASP A 125 10.80 -0.22 -25.76
CA ASP A 125 9.63 -0.05 -26.62
C ASP A 125 9.30 1.43 -26.87
N LEU A 126 9.09 1.81 -28.14
CA LEU A 126 8.71 3.18 -28.52
C LEU A 126 7.36 3.56 -27.91
N GLY A 127 7.30 4.72 -27.26
CA GLY A 127 6.09 5.24 -26.62
C GLY A 127 5.65 4.48 -25.38
N ALA A 128 6.45 3.51 -24.90
CA ALA A 128 6.16 2.78 -23.68
C ALA A 128 6.52 3.62 -22.45
N GLY A 129 5.66 3.60 -21.43
CA GLY A 129 5.93 4.33 -20.20
C GLY A 129 4.92 4.04 -19.11
N PHE A 130 5.27 4.48 -17.91
CA PHE A 130 4.44 4.37 -16.71
C PHE A 130 4.58 5.64 -15.87
N ALA A 131 3.48 6.09 -15.30
CA ALA A 131 3.43 7.19 -14.35
C ALA A 131 2.36 6.92 -13.29
N PHE A 132 2.49 7.54 -12.13
CA PHE A 132 1.50 7.49 -11.07
C PHE A 132 1.64 8.73 -10.18
N ASP A 133 0.58 9.01 -9.45
CA ASP A 133 0.54 10.07 -8.45
C ASP A 133 0.79 9.45 -7.08
N LEU A 134 1.49 10.16 -6.21
CA LEU A 134 1.68 9.77 -4.83
C LEU A 134 1.45 10.96 -3.90
N VAL A 135 0.72 10.69 -2.82
CA VAL A 135 0.53 11.62 -1.71
C VAL A 135 1.15 11.02 -0.47
N PHE A 136 1.85 11.80 0.33
CA PHE A 136 2.41 11.31 1.59
C PHE A 136 2.19 12.30 2.72
N GLY A 137 2.11 11.77 3.94
CA GLY A 137 1.67 12.57 5.07
C GLY A 137 1.84 11.91 6.42
N ASN A 138 1.77 12.78 7.42
CA ASN A 138 1.66 12.45 8.83
C ASN A 138 0.17 12.19 9.13
N SER A 139 -0.25 10.93 9.22
CA SER A 139 -1.68 10.58 9.30
C SER A 139 -1.90 9.33 10.16
N THR A 140 -3.02 9.26 10.87
CA THR A 140 -3.47 8.02 11.53
C THR A 140 -4.17 7.13 10.51
N GLY A 141 -3.48 6.11 10.00
CA GLY A 141 -4.08 5.16 9.06
C GLY A 141 -4.84 4.07 9.80
N THR A 142 -6.11 3.83 9.46
CA THR A 142 -6.75 2.57 9.85
C THR A 142 -6.23 1.46 8.93
N GLN A 143 -5.14 0.77 9.26
CA GLN A 143 -4.78 -0.42 8.48
C GLN A 143 -6.02 -1.33 8.34
N PRO A 144 -6.41 -1.79 7.13
CA PRO A 144 -7.45 -2.79 7.02
C PRO A 144 -6.98 -4.02 7.79
N VAL A 145 -7.52 -4.18 8.99
CA VAL A 145 -7.29 -5.36 9.82
C VAL A 145 -7.73 -6.54 8.95
N PRO A 146 -6.87 -7.54 8.71
CA PRO A 146 -7.27 -8.75 8.02
C PRO A 146 -8.53 -9.27 8.71
N GLU A 147 -9.66 -9.32 7.99
CA GLU A 147 -10.94 -9.65 8.60
C GLU A 147 -10.75 -10.94 9.40
N PRO A 148 -10.93 -10.90 10.74
CA PRO A 148 -10.64 -12.05 11.57
C PRO A 148 -11.68 -13.11 11.27
N SER A 149 -11.38 -14.00 10.32
CA SER A 149 -12.08 -15.24 10.00
C SER A 149 -13.57 -15.21 10.36
N THR A 150 -14.32 -14.23 9.87
CA THR A 150 -15.74 -14.10 10.21
C THR A 150 -16.51 -15.36 9.76
N VAL A 151 -15.98 -16.01 8.72
CA VAL A 151 -16.36 -17.37 8.28
C VAL A 151 -16.09 -18.45 9.35
N ALA A 152 -14.96 -18.40 10.06
CA ALA A 152 -14.67 -19.36 11.14
C ALA A 152 -15.57 -19.12 12.35
N LEU A 153 -15.82 -17.87 12.75
CA LEU A 153 -16.77 -17.54 13.82
C LEU A 153 -18.21 -17.92 13.46
N LEU A 154 -18.64 -17.65 12.23
CA LEU A 154 -19.95 -18.07 11.72
C LEU A 154 -20.06 -19.61 11.67
N GLY A 155 -19.01 -20.29 11.22
CA GLY A 155 -18.94 -21.75 11.16
C GLY A 155 -19.01 -22.41 12.55
N ILE A 156 -18.28 -21.88 13.53
CA ILE A 156 -18.31 -22.35 14.92
C ILE A 156 -19.69 -22.08 15.54
N GLY A 157 -20.28 -20.91 15.30
CA GLY A 157 -21.62 -20.58 15.78
C GLY A 157 -22.70 -21.53 15.26
N LEU A 158 -22.69 -21.84 13.96
CA LEU A 158 -23.64 -22.77 13.35
C LEU A 158 -23.43 -24.22 13.83
N ALA A 159 -22.18 -24.68 13.95
CA ALA A 159 -21.86 -26.01 14.48
C ALA A 159 -22.26 -26.17 15.96
N GLY A 160 -22.06 -25.13 16.78
CA GLY A 160 -22.49 -25.08 18.17
C GLY A 160 -24.01 -25.17 18.32
N MET A 161 -24.78 -24.45 17.48
CA MET A 161 -26.24 -24.52 17.51
C MET A 161 -26.78 -25.88 17.03
N GLY A 162 -26.18 -26.45 15.97
CA GLY A 162 -26.56 -27.77 15.45
C GLY A 162 -26.34 -28.89 16.48
N SER A 163 -25.23 -28.84 17.22
CA SER A 163 -24.91 -29.83 18.26
C SER A 163 -25.86 -29.75 19.48
N ILE A 164 -26.30 -28.55 19.87
CA ILE A 164 -27.32 -28.36 20.91
C ILE A 164 -28.68 -28.93 20.46
N TYR A 165 -29.09 -28.68 19.22
CA TYR A 165 -30.33 -29.21 18.66
C TYR A 165 -30.35 -30.75 18.64
N LEU A 166 -29.25 -31.38 18.18
CA LEU A 166 -29.08 -32.83 18.17
C LEU A 166 -29.10 -33.43 19.59
N ARG A 167 -28.47 -32.75 20.57
CA ARG A 167 -28.48 -33.18 21.97
C ARG A 167 -29.90 -33.18 22.58
N LYS A 168 -30.72 -32.17 22.25
CA LYS A 168 -32.11 -32.08 22.73
C LYS A 168 -32.99 -33.18 22.13
N ARG A 169 -32.77 -33.54 20.86
CA ARG A 169 -33.49 -34.64 20.18
C ARG A 169 -33.18 -36.01 20.81
N ARG A 170 -31.91 -36.29 21.13
CA ARG A 170 -31.51 -37.56 21.77
C ARG A 170 -32.09 -37.75 23.17
N ARG A 171 -32.20 -36.67 23.96
CA ARG A 171 -32.81 -36.74 25.30
C ARG A 171 -34.31 -37.06 25.28
N ARG A 172 -35.02 -36.70 24.21
CA ARG A 172 -36.44 -37.05 24.03
C ARG A 172 -36.68 -38.50 23.58
N GLN A 173 -35.61 -39.21 23.21
CA GLN A 173 -35.69 -40.58 22.68
C GLN A 173 -35.09 -41.64 23.61
N ARG A 174 -34.74 -41.31 24.86
CA ARG A 174 -34.45 -42.36 25.87
C ARG A 174 -35.79 -42.87 26.40
N PRO A 175 -36.20 -44.11 26.10
CA PRO A 175 -37.30 -44.74 26.81
C PRO A 175 -36.81 -45.09 28.21
N ASP A 176 -37.65 -44.88 29.22
CA ASP A 176 -37.39 -45.36 30.58
C ASP A 176 -37.31 -46.90 30.55
N GLU A 177 -36.11 -47.42 30.75
CA GLU A 177 -35.88 -48.85 30.97
C GLU A 177 -36.18 -49.14 32.45
N LYS A 178 -37.11 -50.09 32.66
CA LYS A 178 -37.65 -50.49 33.96
C LYS A 178 -36.66 -51.28 34.80
#